data_AF-N8UF98-F1
#
_entry.id   AF-N8UF98-F1
#
_cell.length_a   1.000
_cell.length_b   1.000
_cell.length_c   1.000
_cell.angle_alpha   90.00
_cell.angle_beta   90.00
_cell.angle_gamma   90.00
#
_symmetry.space_group_name_H-M   'P 1'
#
loop_
_entity.id
_entity.type
_entity.pdbx_description
1 polymer ?
#
loop_
_entity_poly.entity_id
_entity_poly.type
_entity_poly.pdbx_seq_one_letter_code
_entity_poly.pdbx_strand_id
1 'polypeptide(L)' 'MKMHKMGKLNLDIKIGDTLHIGETKVQLLEKSGRLARICVEADNHIEIKHERMSASDSATETQAHGKHTI' A
#
# COMPACT_ATOMS: atom_id res chain seq x y z
N MET A 1 -22.88 -11.45 -20.70
CA MET A 1 -22.08 -11.01 -19.53
C MET A 1 -21.25 -9.81 -19.97
N LYS A 2 -21.41 -8.64 -19.35
CA LYS A 2 -20.53 -7.48 -19.62
C LYS A 2 -19.22 -7.72 -18.87
N MET A 3 -18.14 -7.93 -19.61
CA MET A 3 -16.80 -7.99 -19.04
C MET A 3 -16.46 -6.59 -18.54
N HIS A 4 -16.41 -6.38 -17.23
CA HIS A 4 -15.88 -5.14 -16.68
C HIS A 4 -14.40 -5.06 -17.07
N LYS A 5 -14.04 -4.14 -17.97
CA LYS A 5 -12.63 -3.88 -18.27
C LYS A 5 -11.99 -3.31 -17.01
N MET A 6 -11.00 -4.02 -16.46
CA MET A 6 -10.20 -3.53 -15.36
C MET A 6 -9.41 -2.29 -15.85
N GLY A 7 -9.63 -1.14 -15.22
CA GLY A 7 -8.83 0.06 -15.50
C GLY A 7 -7.38 -0.16 -15.04
N LYS A 8 -6.41 0.29 -15.83
CA LYS A 8 -4.99 0.27 -15.47
C LYS A 8 -4.41 1.66 -15.63
N LEU A 9 -3.69 2.12 -14.62
CA LEU A 9 -2.93 3.37 -14.64
C LEU A 9 -1.47 3.05 -14.29
N ASN A 10 -0.54 3.44 -15.17
CA ASN A 10 0.90 3.42 -14.86
C ASN A 10 1.32 4.87 -14.60
N LEU A 11 2.01 5.11 -13.49
CA LEU A 11 2.43 6.44 -13.09
C LEU A 11 3.71 6.38 -12.26
N ASP A 12 4.53 7.42 -12.39
CA ASP A 12 5.71 7.63 -11.54
C ASP A 12 5.32 8.53 -10.36
N ILE A 13 5.49 8.05 -9.13
CA ILE A 13 5.26 8.81 -7.89
C ILE A 13 6.57 9.34 -7.32
N LYS A 14 6.56 10.60 -6.84
CA LYS A 14 7.65 11.18 -6.05
C LYS A 14 7.38 11.01 -4.55
N ILE A 15 8.44 11.13 -3.75
CA ILE A 15 8.33 11.13 -2.28
C ILE A 15 7.44 12.31 -1.87
N GLY A 16 6.46 12.05 -1.00
CA GLY A 16 5.46 13.02 -0.57
C GLY A 16 4.18 13.04 -1.40
N ASP A 17 4.18 12.46 -2.61
CA ASP A 17 2.98 12.37 -3.45
C ASP A 17 1.96 11.41 -2.85
N THR A 18 0.68 11.77 -2.97
CA THR A 18 -0.46 10.94 -2.55
C THR A 18 -1.33 10.57 -3.75
N LEU A 19 -1.42 9.27 -4.03
CA LEU A 19 -2.35 8.69 -5.00
C LEU A 19 -3.68 8.36 -4.31
N HIS A 20 -4.79 8.76 -4.91
CA HIS A 20 -6.13 8.43 -4.43
C HIS A 20 -6.76 7.35 -5.32
N ILE A 21 -7.29 6.30 -4.69
CA ILE A 21 -8.03 5.20 -5.34
C ILE A 21 -9.39 5.10 -4.67
N GLY A 22 -10.39 5.79 -5.25
CA GLY A 22 -11.65 6.02 -4.54
C GLY A 22 -11.39 6.84 -3.28
N GLU A 23 -11.78 6.30 -2.13
CA GLU A 23 -11.56 6.92 -0.80
C GLU A 23 -10.23 6.48 -0.16
N THR A 24 -9.56 5.49 -0.74
CA THR A 24 -8.24 5.00 -0.28
C THR A 24 -7.13 5.97 -0.69
N LYS A 25 -6.20 6.22 0.21
CA LYS A 25 -4.98 7.01 -0.03
C LYS A 25 -3.76 6.12 -0.01
N VAL A 26 -2.87 6.31 -0.98
CA VAL A 26 -1.57 5.66 -1.06
C VAL A 26 -0.50 6.73 -1.16
N GLN A 27 0.42 6.79 -0.20
CA GLN A 27 1.48 7.79 -0.16
C GLN A 27 2.86 7.14 -0.24
N LEU A 28 3.76 7.69 -1.05
CA LEU A 28 5.18 7.30 -1.01
C LEU A 28 5.90 8.10 0.07
N LEU A 29 6.33 7.41 1.13
CA LEU A 29 7.04 8.03 2.26
C LEU A 29 8.54 8.11 2.01
N GLU A 30 9.13 7.02 1.55
CA GLU A 30 10.58 6.91 1.34
C GLU A 30 10.88 6.00 0.15
N LYS A 31 11.99 6.26 -0.54
CA LYS A 31 12.55 5.38 -1.56
C LYS A 31 14.05 5.23 -1.31
N SER A 32 14.52 3.99 -1.22
CA SER A 32 15.94 3.68 -1.09
C SER A 32 16.29 2.53 -2.03
N GLY A 33 17.06 2.85 -3.08
CA GLY A 33 17.39 1.90 -4.14
C GLY A 33 16.14 1.29 -4.78
N ARG A 34 16.00 -0.03 -4.63
CA ARG A 34 14.86 -0.82 -5.17
C ARG A 34 13.67 -0.91 -4.21
N LEU A 35 13.82 -0.46 -2.96
CA LEU A 35 12.76 -0.50 -1.96
C LEU A 35 12.05 0.84 -1.87
N ALA A 36 10.75 0.78 -1.61
CA ALA A 36 9.91 1.92 -1.35
C ALA A 36 9.07 1.64 -0.10
N ARG A 37 8.96 2.62 0.78
CA ARG A 37 8.02 2.59 1.90
C ARG A 37 6.78 3.36 1.48
N ILE A 38 5.66 2.66 1.39
CA ILE A 38 4.35 3.25 1.11
C ILE A 38 3.48 3.23 2.38
N CYS A 39 2.66 4.24 2.56
CA CYS A 39 1.54 4.24 3.48
C CYS A 39 0.27 3.98 2.68
N VAL A 40 -0.62 3.11 3.19
CA VAL A 40 -1.95 2.88 2.62
C VAL A 40 -2.96 3.15 3.72
N GLU A 41 -3.80 4.16 3.52
CA GLU A 41 -4.92 4.50 4.40
C GLU A 41 -6.21 4.15 3.67
N ALA A 42 -7.00 3.25 4.26
CA ALA A 42 -8.31 2.86 3.75
C ALA A 42 -9.27 2.67 4.93
N ASP A 43 -10.57 2.67 4.62
CA ASP A 43 -11.58 2.35 5.62
C ASP A 43 -11.43 0.93 6.18
N ASN A 44 -11.88 0.74 7.42
CA ASN A 44 -11.77 -0.53 8.14
C ASN A 44 -12.41 -1.74 7.43
N HIS A 45 -13.36 -1.50 6.53
CA HIS A 45 -14.02 -2.55 5.77
C HIS A 45 -13.24 -2.99 4.53
N ILE A 46 -12.22 -2.21 4.13
CA ILE A 46 -11.33 -2.53 3.03
C ILE A 46 -10.17 -3.35 3.58
N GLU A 47 -10.08 -4.59 3.12
CA GLU A 47 -8.96 -5.46 3.47
C GLU A 47 -7.70 -5.02 2.70
N ILE A 48 -6.63 -4.69 3.43
CA ILE A 48 -5.32 -4.39 2.86
C ILE A 48 -4.45 -5.64 2.99
N LYS A 49 -4.04 -6.23 1.87
CA LYS A 49 -3.13 -7.38 1.81
C LYS A 49 -1.87 -7.03 1.01
N HIS A 50 -0.72 -7.44 1.51
CA HIS A 50 0.54 -7.40 0.79
C HIS A 50 0.99 -8.82 0.49
N GLU A 51 1.02 -9.19 -0.79
CA GLU A 51 1.52 -10.49 -1.24
C GLU A 51 2.94 -10.32 -1.79
N ARG A 52 3.93 -10.94 -1.12
CA ARG A 52 5.31 -10.97 -1.61
C ARG A 52 5.47 -12.05 -2.67
N MET A 53 5.82 -11.67 -3.89
CA MET A 53 6.18 -12.61 -4.96
C MET A 53 7.68 -12.96 -4.88
N SER A 54 8.04 -13.87 -3.96
CA SER A 54 9.35 -14.57 -3.81
C SER A 54 10.57 -13.69 -3.43
N ALA A 55 11.54 -14.05 -2.58
CA ALA A 55 11.82 -15.19 -1.73
C ALA A 55 12.22 -14.69 -0.33
N SER A 56 12.13 -15.58 0.66
CA SER A 56 12.46 -15.42 2.08
C SER A 56 13.69 -14.55 2.38
N ASP A 57 13.51 -13.51 3.21
CA ASP A 57 14.16 -13.44 4.52
C ASP A 57 13.66 -12.23 5.33
N SER A 58 13.47 -12.51 6.62
CA SER A 58 13.48 -11.59 7.76
C SER A 58 12.55 -10.36 7.76
N ALA A 59 11.48 -10.51 8.55
CA ALA A 59 10.91 -9.52 9.50
C ALA A 59 11.01 -8.02 9.16
N THR A 60 9.87 -7.42 8.81
CA THR A 60 9.40 -6.14 9.37
C THR A 60 7.94 -5.94 8.97
N GLU A 61 7.09 -6.92 9.27
CA GLU A 61 5.66 -6.66 9.41
C GLU A 61 5.44 -6.13 10.82
N THR A 62 5.74 -4.84 11.04
CA THR A 62 5.16 -4.13 12.16
C THR A 62 3.71 -3.87 11.80
N GLN A 63 2.90 -4.91 11.94
CA GLN A 63 1.45 -4.83 11.90
C GLN A 63 1.07 -4.03 13.15
N ALA A 64 0.95 -2.71 13.01
CA ALA A 64 0.47 -1.84 14.07
C ALA A 64 -1.04 -2.07 14.24
N HIS A 65 -1.41 -3.18 14.87
CA HIS A 65 -2.73 -3.32 15.45
C HIS A 65 -2.81 -2.39 16.65
N GLY A 66 -3.71 -1.42 16.57
CA GLY A 66 -4.00 -0.52 17.66
C GLY A 66 -4.39 -1.27 18.93
N LYS A 67 -3.79 -0.88 20.06
CA LYS A 67 -4.41 -0.23 21.23
C LYS A 67 -3.34 -0.14 22.30
N HIS A 68 -2.72 1.04 22.40
CA HIS A 68 -1.94 1.41 23.57
C HIS A 68 -2.93 1.66 24.71
N THR A 69 -2.91 0.80 25.72
CA THR A 69 -3.33 1.15 27.07
C THR A 69 -2.07 1.05 27.93
N ILE A 70 -1.79 2.14 28.66
CA ILE A 70 -0.62 2.35 29.52
C ILE A 70 -0.54 1.29 30.61
#